data_AF-A0A1G8H319-F1
#
_entry.id   AF-A0A1G8H319-F1
#
_cell.length_a   1.000
_cell.length_b   1.000
_cell.length_c   1.000
_cell.angle_alpha   90.00
_cell.angle_beta   90.00
_cell.angle_gamma   90.00
#
_symmetry.space_group_name_H-M   'P 1'
#
loop_
_entity.id
_entity.type
_entity.pdbx_description
1 polymer ?
#
loop_
_entity_poly.entity_id
_entity_poly.type
_entity_poly.pdbx_seq_one_letter_code
_entity_poly.pdbx_strand_id
1 'polypeptide(L)'
;MSKLILACLGAAVCSAAAAAMAEPVKVPVDSDEKGTIYVAPNVNSTETSAYTRGATVGLQRPDGSGTYIGTDTTTPRPTYSLGASTGGNVSLTGGVLSDGKNNNGVKAGVTIKY
;
A
#
# COMPACT_ATOMS: atom_id res chain seq x y z
N MET A 1 17.92 -13.65 39.57
CA MET A 1 17.57 -14.25 38.26
C MET A 1 16.21 -13.83 37.69
N SER A 2 15.22 -13.30 38.46
CA SER A 2 13.91 -12.94 37.87
C SER A 2 13.86 -11.58 37.15
N LYS A 3 14.78 -10.64 37.47
CA LYS A 3 14.78 -9.28 36.87
C LYS A 3 15.26 -9.26 35.41
N LEU A 4 16.13 -10.19 35.02
CA LEU A 4 16.65 -10.31 33.65
C LEU A 4 15.61 -10.88 32.67
N ILE A 5 14.76 -11.79 33.16
CA ILE A 5 13.69 -12.40 32.34
C ILE A 5 12.63 -11.35 31.98
N LEU A 6 12.28 -10.47 32.92
CA LEU A 6 11.30 -9.41 32.69
C LEU A 6 11.81 -8.34 31.71
N ALA A 7 13.11 -8.03 31.76
CA ALA A 7 13.76 -7.11 30.82
C ALA A 7 13.82 -7.66 29.38
N CYS A 8 14.07 -8.96 29.21
CA CYS A 8 14.06 -9.61 27.90
C CYS A 8 12.65 -9.70 27.29
N LEU A 9 11.61 -9.95 28.11
CA LEU A 9 10.22 -9.92 27.61
C LEU A 9 9.79 -8.51 27.19
N GLY A 10 10.19 -7.46 27.93
CA GLY A 10 9.87 -6.07 27.58
C GLY A 10 10.49 -5.60 26.25
N ALA A 11 11.72 -6.00 25.96
CA ALA A 11 12.41 -5.63 24.72
C ALA A 11 11.84 -6.36 23.48
N ALA A 12 11.36 -7.59 23.64
CA ALA A 12 10.77 -8.37 22.55
C ALA A 12 9.39 -7.82 22.11
N VAL A 13 8.62 -7.23 23.03
CA VAL A 13 7.30 -6.65 22.71
C VAL A 13 7.45 -5.32 21.97
N CYS A 14 8.44 -4.49 22.30
CA CYS A 14 8.69 -3.23 21.58
C CYS A 14 9.17 -3.43 20.14
N SER A 15 9.82 -4.56 19.84
CA SER A 15 10.31 -4.87 18.48
C SER A 15 9.25 -5.53 17.59
N ALA A 16 8.24 -6.19 18.16
CA ALA A 16 7.09 -6.73 17.41
C ALA A 16 6.09 -5.64 16.97
N ALA A 17 5.99 -4.53 17.72
CA ALA A 17 5.12 -3.40 17.37
C ALA A 17 5.62 -2.58 16.16
N ALA A 18 6.91 -2.67 15.82
CA ALA A 18 7.52 -1.89 14.73
C ALA A 18 7.29 -2.47 13.33
N ALA A 19 6.83 -3.72 13.21
CA ALA A 19 6.72 -4.43 11.93
C ALA A 19 5.28 -4.53 11.39
N ALA A 20 4.28 -4.06 12.14
CA ALA A 20 2.91 -3.97 11.65
C ALA A 20 2.75 -2.73 10.76
N MET A 21 3.37 -2.77 9.58
CA MET A 21 3.02 -1.86 8.50
C MET A 21 1.60 -2.23 8.09
N ALA A 22 0.61 -1.54 8.67
CA ALA A 22 -0.78 -1.78 8.40
C ALA A 22 -1.01 -1.72 6.88
N GLU A 23 -1.54 -2.80 6.32
CA GLU A 23 -2.00 -2.78 4.94
C GLU A 23 -3.01 -1.63 4.79
N PRO A 24 -2.94 -0.87 3.67
CA PRO A 24 -3.83 0.26 3.48
C PRO A 24 -5.28 -0.24 3.52
N VAL A 25 -6.12 0.43 4.31
CA VAL A 25 -7.51 0.03 4.56
C VAL A 25 -8.28 0.10 3.24
N LYS A 26 -8.71 -1.07 2.73
CA LYS A 26 -9.55 -1.18 1.55
C LYS A 26 -11.01 -0.98 1.95
N VAL A 27 -11.59 0.16 1.55
CA VAL A 27 -13.00 0.46 1.77
C VAL A 27 -13.80 -0.07 0.56
N PRO A 28 -14.71 -1.05 0.74
CA PRO A 28 -15.53 -1.55 -0.35
C PRO A 28 -16.52 -0.47 -0.81
N VAL A 29 -16.58 -0.27 -2.12
CA VAL A 29 -17.55 0.63 -2.78
C VAL A 29 -18.70 -0.16 -3.36
N ASP A 30 -18.40 -1.29 -3.98
CA ASP A 30 -19.36 -2.23 -4.53
C ASP A 30 -18.82 -3.65 -4.40
N SER A 31 -19.69 -4.62 -4.19
CA SER A 31 -19.28 -6.02 -4.02
C SER A 31 -20.34 -6.96 -4.54
N ASP A 32 -19.93 -7.83 -5.46
CA ASP A 32 -20.74 -8.91 -6.00
C ASP A 32 -19.96 -10.25 -5.98
N GLU A 33 -20.53 -11.28 -6.63
CA GLU A 33 -19.92 -12.60 -6.77
C GLU A 33 -18.67 -12.60 -7.66
N LYS A 34 -18.49 -11.57 -8.50
CA LYS A 34 -17.35 -11.43 -9.42
C LYS A 34 -16.18 -10.70 -8.76
N GLY A 35 -16.44 -9.88 -7.74
CA GLY A 35 -15.42 -9.25 -6.91
C GLY A 35 -15.89 -7.99 -6.20
N THR A 36 -14.96 -7.40 -5.45
CA THR A 36 -15.16 -6.16 -4.69
C THR A 36 -14.38 -5.03 -5.32
N ILE A 37 -15.07 -3.97 -5.72
CA ILE A 37 -14.47 -2.68 -6.05
C ILE A 37 -14.19 -1.96 -4.73
N TYR A 38 -12.97 -1.49 -4.55
CA TYR A 38 -12.54 -0.82 -3.32
C TYR A 38 -11.80 0.48 -3.60
N VAL A 39 -11.80 1.34 -2.58
CA VAL A 39 -10.95 2.53 -2.47
C VAL A 39 -10.10 2.38 -1.22
N ALA A 40 -8.78 2.47 -1.37
CA ALA A 40 -7.80 2.44 -0.30
C ALA A 40 -7.10 3.81 -0.22
N PRO A 41 -7.61 4.75 0.60
CA PRO A 41 -6.99 6.07 0.75
C PRO A 41 -5.63 5.97 1.44
N ASN A 42 -4.68 6.82 1.02
CA ASN A 42 -3.40 6.96 1.71
C ASN A 42 -3.60 7.83 2.96
N VAL A 43 -4.02 7.22 4.05
CA VAL A 43 -4.35 7.92 5.30
C VAL A 43 -3.07 8.24 6.07
N ASN A 44 -2.85 9.53 6.29
CA ASN A 44 -1.87 10.04 7.22
C ASN A 44 -2.60 10.58 8.45
N SER A 45 -2.23 10.08 9.63
CA SER A 45 -2.85 10.49 10.88
C SER A 45 -1.86 11.28 11.73
N THR A 46 -2.35 12.33 12.38
CA THR A 46 -1.75 12.96 13.56
C THR A 46 -2.48 12.50 14.82
N GLU A 47 -2.09 12.97 15.99
CA GLU A 47 -2.75 12.64 17.26
C GLU A 47 -4.23 13.03 17.29
N THR A 48 -4.65 14.02 16.49
CA THR A 48 -5.99 14.63 16.56
C THR A 48 -6.72 14.69 15.23
N SER A 49 -6.08 14.32 14.12
CA SER A 49 -6.68 14.42 12.78
C SER A 49 -6.16 13.35 11.85
N ALA A 50 -6.96 13.01 10.84
CA ALA A 50 -6.54 12.16 9.74
C ALA A 50 -6.82 12.87 8.42
N TYR A 51 -5.89 12.81 7.49
CA TYR A 51 -6.00 13.39 6.16
C TYR A 51 -5.45 12.43 5.12
N THR A 52 -5.89 12.57 3.88
CA THR A 52 -5.51 11.66 2.80
C THR A 52 -4.58 12.33 1.80
N ARG A 53 -3.58 11.61 1.31
CA ARG A 53 -2.63 12.09 0.29
C ARG A 53 -2.61 11.17 -0.92
N GLY A 54 -3.74 11.20 -1.63
CA GLY A 54 -4.02 10.26 -2.71
C GLY A 54 -4.76 9.02 -2.23
N ALA A 55 -5.00 8.11 -3.16
CA ALA A 55 -5.75 6.88 -2.94
C ALA A 55 -5.42 5.85 -4.02
N THR A 56 -5.66 4.59 -3.69
CA THR A 56 -5.66 3.47 -4.63
C THR A 56 -7.09 3.01 -4.85
N VAL A 57 -7.52 2.92 -6.09
CA VAL A 57 -8.78 2.26 -6.46
C VAL A 57 -8.46 0.92 -7.10
N GLY A 58 -9.25 -0.10 -6.78
CA GLY A 58 -8.98 -1.42 -7.33
C GLY A 58 -10.18 -2.34 -7.30
N LEU A 59 -10.01 -3.46 -7.98
CA LEU A 59 -10.91 -4.60 -8.00
C LEU A 59 -10.17 -5.77 -7.37
N GLN A 60 -10.80 -6.43 -6.40
CA GLN A 60 -10.34 -7.66 -5.78
C GLN A 60 -11.36 -8.76 -6.08
N ARG A 61 -10.94 -9.83 -6.76
CA ARG A 61 -11.81 -10.98 -7.04
C ARG A 61 -11.72 -12.02 -5.90
N PRO A 62 -12.72 -12.90 -5.75
CA PRO A 62 -12.72 -13.94 -4.72
C PRO A 62 -11.57 -14.94 -4.85
N ASP A 63 -11.04 -15.13 -6.06
CA ASP A 63 -9.88 -15.99 -6.33
C ASP A 63 -8.54 -15.37 -5.87
N GLY A 64 -8.56 -14.16 -5.30
CA GLY A 64 -7.36 -13.43 -4.88
C GLY A 64 -6.71 -12.61 -6.00
N SER A 65 -7.18 -12.73 -7.24
CA SER A 65 -6.73 -11.88 -8.35
C SER A 65 -7.25 -10.45 -8.18
N GLY A 66 -6.57 -9.49 -8.79
CA GLY A 66 -7.01 -8.11 -8.69
C GLY A 66 -6.28 -7.18 -9.63
N THR A 67 -6.81 -5.97 -9.74
CA THR A 67 -6.19 -4.87 -10.48
C THR A 67 -6.36 -3.60 -9.69
N TYR A 68 -5.37 -2.71 -9.72
CA TYR A 68 -5.47 -1.43 -9.05
C TYR A 68 -4.81 -0.32 -9.85
N ILE A 69 -5.23 0.91 -9.56
CA ILE A 69 -4.60 2.15 -10.00
C ILE A 69 -4.52 3.05 -8.76
N GLY A 70 -3.34 3.58 -8.49
CA GLY A 70 -3.06 4.41 -7.33
C GLY A 70 -2.47 5.74 -7.70
N THR A 71 -2.73 6.73 -6.86
CA THR A 71 -2.02 7.99 -6.85
C THR A 71 -1.54 8.31 -5.44
N ASP A 72 -0.32 8.80 -5.31
CA ASP A 72 0.22 9.32 -4.07
C ASP A 72 0.70 10.75 -4.29
N THR A 73 0.15 11.67 -3.47
CA THR A 73 0.42 13.11 -3.52
C THR A 73 1.15 13.60 -2.27
N THR A 74 1.85 12.71 -1.56
CA THR A 74 2.65 13.03 -0.36
C THR A 74 3.78 14.00 -0.67
N THR A 75 4.37 13.91 -1.86
CA THR A 75 5.40 14.83 -2.34
C THR A 75 4.77 15.89 -3.27
N PRO A 76 5.45 17.04 -3.49
CA PRO A 76 4.98 18.05 -4.45
C PRO A 76 4.74 17.52 -5.86
N ARG A 77 5.29 16.35 -6.20
CA ARG A 77 5.12 15.67 -7.48
C ARG A 77 4.32 14.38 -7.25
N PRO A 78 3.11 14.25 -7.82
CA PRO A 78 2.33 13.05 -7.64
C PRO A 78 3.02 11.85 -8.29
N THR A 79 2.88 10.70 -7.64
CA THR A 79 3.28 9.40 -8.19
C THR A 79 2.04 8.64 -8.60
N TYR A 80 2.13 7.88 -9.68
CA TYR A 80 1.02 7.06 -10.17
C TYR A 80 1.48 5.61 -10.26
N SER A 81 0.65 4.70 -9.78
CA SER A 81 0.91 3.27 -9.80
C SER A 81 -0.27 2.55 -10.42
N LEU A 82 -0.01 1.40 -11.02
CA LEU A 82 -1.02 0.47 -11.48
C LEU A 82 -0.49 -0.95 -11.31
N GLY A 83 -1.35 -1.91 -11.11
CA GLY A 83 -0.92 -3.28 -11.02
C GLY A 83 -2.05 -4.26 -11.25
N ALA A 84 -1.65 -5.49 -11.55
CA ALA A 84 -2.52 -6.62 -11.69
C ALA A 84 -1.87 -7.84 -11.01
N SER A 85 -2.64 -8.60 -10.26
CA SER A 85 -2.22 -9.89 -9.72
C SER A 85 -3.15 -10.97 -10.21
N THR A 86 -2.57 -12.13 -10.50
CA THR A 86 -3.32 -13.38 -10.56
C THR A 86 -3.46 -13.89 -9.12
N GLY A 87 -4.52 -14.60 -8.77
CA GLY A 87 -4.72 -15.18 -7.43
C GLY A 87 -3.68 -16.20 -6.98
N GLY A 88 -2.62 -16.41 -7.77
CA GLY A 88 -1.47 -17.25 -7.48
C GLY A 88 -0.19 -16.42 -7.38
N ASN A 89 0.91 -16.94 -7.93
CA ASN A 89 2.24 -16.36 -7.70
C ASN A 89 2.60 -15.19 -8.65
N VAL A 90 1.82 -14.97 -9.70
CA VAL A 90 2.15 -13.96 -10.72
C VAL A 90 1.52 -12.62 -10.37
N SER A 91 2.36 -11.59 -10.26
CA SER A 91 1.94 -10.19 -10.14
C SER A 91 2.76 -9.27 -11.03
N LEU A 92 2.07 -8.29 -11.62
CA LEU A 92 2.65 -7.22 -12.43
C LEU A 92 2.32 -5.89 -11.76
N THR A 93 3.35 -5.13 -11.42
CA THR A 93 3.20 -3.78 -10.87
C THR A 93 3.96 -2.80 -11.75
N GLY A 94 3.28 -1.77 -12.23
CA GLY A 94 3.85 -0.67 -12.97
C GLY A 94 3.68 0.65 -12.21
N GLY A 95 4.59 1.59 -12.42
CA GLY A 95 4.43 2.93 -11.87
C GLY A 95 5.23 3.97 -12.64
N VAL A 96 4.78 5.21 -12.56
CA VAL A 96 5.46 6.38 -13.12
C VAL A 96 5.69 7.42 -12.04
N LEU A 97 6.90 7.98 -12.04
CA LEU A 97 7.35 9.03 -11.14
C LEU A 97 8.08 10.09 -11.95
N SER A 98 7.87 11.38 -11.69
CA SER A 98 8.60 12.43 -12.42
C SER A 98 10.10 12.41 -12.09
N ASP A 99 10.98 12.46 -13.11
CA ASP A 99 12.44 12.32 -12.91
C ASP A 99 13.12 13.55 -12.28
N GLY A 100 12.41 14.67 -12.24
CA GLY A 100 12.79 15.88 -11.54
C GLY A 100 13.84 16.77 -12.19
N LYS A 101 14.40 16.43 -13.36
CA LYS A 101 15.31 17.32 -14.11
C LYS A 101 14.51 18.04 -15.20
N ASN A 102 14.29 19.34 -15.01
CA ASN A 102 13.68 20.26 -15.97
C ASN A 102 12.27 19.87 -16.52
N ASN A 103 11.45 19.12 -15.77
CA ASN A 103 10.12 18.67 -16.21
C ASN A 103 10.12 17.89 -17.55
N ASN A 104 11.27 17.37 -17.97
CA ASN A 104 11.45 16.75 -19.28
C ASN A 104 11.50 15.21 -19.21
N GLY A 105 11.42 14.62 -18.02
CA GLY A 105 11.58 13.17 -17.85
C GLY A 105 10.58 12.54 -16.89
N VAL A 106 10.16 11.32 -17.22
CA VAL A 106 9.43 10.39 -16.35
C VAL A 106 10.30 9.16 -16.10
N LYS A 107 10.33 8.70 -14.86
CA LYS A 107 10.85 7.39 -14.46
C LYS A 107 9.69 6.42 -14.44
N ALA A 108 9.66 5.50 -15.38
CA ALA A 108 8.70 4.40 -15.41
C ALA A 108 9.42 3.11 -15.00
N GLY A 109 8.74 2.28 -14.21
CA GLY A 109 9.24 0.96 -13.82
C GLY A 109 8.12 -0.06 -13.89
N VAL A 110 8.45 -1.27 -14.34
CA VAL A 110 7.56 -2.43 -14.28
C VAL A 110 8.30 -3.53 -13.53
N THR A 111 7.64 -4.06 -12.50
CA THR A 111 8.09 -5.19 -11.70
C THR A 111 7.18 -6.36 -12.00
N ILE A 112 7.75 -7.50 -12.38
CA ILE A 112 7.04 -8.76 -12.58
C ILE A 112 7.56 -9.73 -11.53
N LYS A 113 6.65 -10.32 -10.76
CA LYS A 113 6.94 -11.43 -9.82
C LYS A 113 6.24 -12.68 -10.32
N TYR A 114 6.91 -13.82 -10.23
CA TYR A 114 6.44 -15.15 -10.66
C TYR A 114 6.94 -16.23 -9.71
#